data_AF-A0A0D5YA81-F1
#
_entry.id   AF-A0A0D5YA81-F1
#
_cell.length_a   1.000
_cell.length_b   1.000
_cell.length_c   1.000
_cell.angle_alpha   90.00
_cell.angle_beta   90.00
_cell.angle_gamma   90.00
#
_symmetry.space_group_name_H-M   'P 1'
#
loop_
_entity.id
_entity.type
_entity.pdbx_description
1 polymer ?
#
loop_
_entity_poly.entity_id
_entity_poly.type
_entity_poly.pdbx_seq_one_letter_code
_entity_poly.pdbx_strand_id
1 'polypeptide(L)'
;RIESIAEINKSDHVAACLRSNIILSLIDEKLKFRDPKAKEFCKTCQTTQFLPFLTKPAGFSLRWKGSEFKAEEMFAASDLYTTEHQDIVCLLKPILNENSSSFKGCGPISLAVKEYLGLLKKPLPELVIDQLKEVAKHSDGNTLYQDNITNACYKFLNEAILLNETTKTMVVTELKSTPFIFVDSIYVDAEKVAFQLNFEAVPYLYQMPTKYKNNFRELFESVGVKQIFTVEDFASVLEAIKNANNCRKISENDFQLCRRIISEGIWGLIREKSQDFCEKNYGQILLP
;
A
#
# COMPACT_ATOMS: atom_id res chain seq x y z
N ARG A 1 11.63 10.65 -35.95
CA ARG A 1 10.39 9.85 -35.95
C ARG A 1 10.44 8.97 -34.73
N ILE A 2 9.36 8.90 -33.96
CA ILE A 2 9.34 8.19 -32.67
C ILE A 2 9.51 6.69 -32.87
N GLU A 3 9.02 6.19 -34.00
CA GLU A 3 9.07 4.80 -34.45
C GLU A 3 10.50 4.32 -34.71
N SER A 4 11.47 5.22 -34.96
CA SER A 4 12.86 4.82 -35.19
C SER A 4 13.55 4.31 -33.92
N ILE A 5 13.00 4.62 -32.74
CA ILE A 5 13.59 4.21 -31.45
C ILE A 5 13.58 2.69 -31.33
N ALA A 6 12.50 2.03 -31.75
CA ALA A 6 12.38 0.58 -31.69
C ALA A 6 13.48 -0.13 -32.51
N GLU A 7 13.82 0.38 -33.69
CA GLU A 7 14.89 -0.19 -34.52
C GLU A 7 16.28 0.03 -33.91
N ILE A 8 16.55 1.23 -33.38
CA ILE A 8 17.83 1.53 -32.71
C ILE A 8 18.01 0.64 -31.47
N ASN A 9 16.94 0.42 -30.72
CA ASN A 9 16.96 -0.33 -29.47
C ASN A 9 17.36 -1.80 -29.65
N LYS A 10 17.20 -2.36 -30.86
CA LYS A 10 17.64 -3.74 -31.17
C LYS A 10 19.16 -3.91 -31.14
N SER A 11 19.91 -2.84 -31.41
CA SER A 11 21.38 -2.88 -31.46
C SER A 11 22.06 -2.04 -30.38
N ASP A 12 21.46 -0.94 -29.95
CA ASP A 12 22.03 -0.03 -28.96
C ASP A 12 20.94 0.64 -28.11
N HIS A 13 20.74 0.10 -26.90
CA HIS A 13 19.75 0.62 -25.96
C HIS A 13 20.11 2.03 -25.44
N VAL A 14 21.39 2.36 -25.28
CA VAL A 14 21.81 3.68 -24.80
C VAL A 14 21.53 4.74 -25.87
N ALA A 15 21.80 4.43 -27.14
CA ALA A 15 21.43 5.28 -28.26
C ALA A 15 19.91 5.42 -28.38
N ALA A 16 19.15 4.37 -28.11
CA ALA A 16 17.68 4.44 -28.07
C ALA A 16 17.19 5.39 -26.98
N CYS A 17 17.70 5.28 -25.75
CA CYS A 17 17.40 6.20 -24.65
C CYS A 17 17.77 7.66 -24.97
N LEU A 18 18.93 7.90 -25.59
CA LEU A 18 19.32 9.22 -26.08
C LEU A 18 18.33 9.75 -27.13
N ARG A 19 17.89 8.88 -28.05
CA ARG A 19 16.91 9.25 -29.07
C ARG A 19 15.55 9.59 -28.45
N SER A 20 15.15 8.88 -27.39
CA SER A 20 13.96 9.20 -26.60
C SER A 20 14.06 10.58 -25.97
N ASN A 21 15.20 10.90 -25.34
CA ASN A 21 15.45 12.23 -24.77
C ASN A 21 15.31 13.34 -25.82
N ILE A 22 15.93 13.17 -27.00
CA ILE A 22 15.83 14.14 -28.10
C ILE A 22 14.36 14.33 -28.54
N ILE A 23 13.60 13.24 -28.63
CA ILE A 23 12.18 13.33 -29.01
C ILE A 23 11.37 14.06 -27.94
N LEU A 24 11.63 13.82 -26.66
CA LEU A 24 10.99 14.53 -25.56
C LEU A 24 11.30 16.04 -25.61
N SER A 25 12.54 16.43 -25.91
CA SER A 25 12.92 17.84 -26.12
C SER A 25 12.21 18.47 -27.32
N LEU A 26 12.10 17.74 -28.43
CA LEU A 26 11.36 18.21 -29.61
C LEU A 26 9.87 18.39 -29.31
N ILE A 27 9.26 17.48 -28.55
CA ILE A 27 7.87 17.64 -28.10
C ILE A 27 7.75 18.91 -27.24
N ASP A 28 8.66 19.13 -26.28
CA ASP A 28 8.66 20.32 -25.42
C ASP A 28 8.72 21.62 -26.25
N GLU A 29 9.63 21.69 -27.23
CA GLU A 29 9.72 22.82 -28.15
C GLU A 29 8.43 23.03 -28.94
N LYS A 30 7.87 21.96 -29.51
CA LYS A 30 6.62 22.03 -30.30
C LYS A 30 5.42 22.47 -29.47
N LEU A 31 5.36 22.10 -28.20
CA LEU A 31 4.35 22.57 -27.26
C LEU A 31 4.52 24.07 -26.97
N LYS A 32 5.76 24.56 -26.77
CA LYS A 32 6.05 25.99 -26.56
C LYS A 32 5.61 26.84 -27.75
N PHE A 33 5.80 26.35 -28.97
CA PHE A 33 5.35 27.04 -30.19
C PHE A 33 3.85 26.87 -30.50
N ARG A 34 3.10 26.15 -29.65
CA ARG A 34 1.65 25.86 -29.84
C ARG A 34 1.35 25.29 -31.23
N ASP A 35 2.16 24.33 -31.69
CA ASP A 35 1.98 23.70 -33.00
C ASP A 35 0.58 23.06 -33.09
N PRO A 36 -0.27 23.46 -34.05
CA PRO A 36 -1.62 22.93 -34.17
C PRO A 36 -1.64 21.42 -34.44
N LYS A 37 -0.58 20.87 -35.03
CA LYS A 37 -0.44 19.42 -35.29
C LYS A 37 -0.04 18.62 -34.07
N ALA A 38 0.37 19.25 -32.96
CA ALA A 38 0.73 18.53 -31.74
C ALA A 38 -0.41 17.63 -31.26
N LYS A 39 -1.67 18.06 -31.40
CA LYS A 39 -2.83 17.23 -31.05
C LYS A 39 -2.94 15.96 -31.90
N GLU A 40 -2.56 16.01 -33.18
CA GLU A 40 -2.60 14.87 -34.09
C GLU A 40 -1.57 13.81 -33.70
N PHE A 41 -0.39 14.23 -33.24
CA PHE A 41 0.69 13.32 -32.85
C PHE A 41 0.63 12.85 -31.39
N CYS A 42 -0.25 13.44 -30.58
CA CYS A 42 -0.37 13.14 -29.16
C CYS A 42 -0.64 11.65 -28.91
N LYS A 43 -1.64 11.08 -29.60
CA LYS A 43 -2.00 9.68 -29.43
C LYS A 43 -0.84 8.75 -29.78
N THR A 44 -0.14 9.02 -30.88
CA THR A 44 1.04 8.26 -31.29
C THR A 44 2.14 8.33 -30.24
N CYS A 45 2.41 9.51 -29.67
CA CYS A 45 3.41 9.66 -28.61
C CYS A 45 3.03 8.92 -27.33
N GLN A 46 1.74 8.85 -26.99
CA GLN A 46 1.27 8.17 -25.79
C GLN A 46 1.35 6.64 -25.90
N THR A 47 1.13 6.07 -27.09
CA THR A 47 1.02 4.61 -27.29
C THR A 47 2.27 3.96 -27.89
N THR A 48 3.19 4.75 -28.46
CA THR A 48 4.45 4.19 -28.99
C THR A 48 5.35 3.76 -27.83
N GLN A 49 6.00 2.61 -27.95
CA GLN A 49 6.99 2.15 -26.98
C GLN A 49 8.33 2.83 -27.23
N PHE A 50 8.67 3.81 -26.40
CA PHE A 50 9.91 4.57 -26.56
C PHE A 50 10.51 5.07 -25.25
N LEU A 51 9.88 4.79 -24.10
CA LEU A 51 10.33 5.28 -22.81
C LEU A 51 11.00 4.14 -22.02
N PRO A 52 12.19 4.38 -21.43
CA PRO A 52 12.83 3.42 -20.57
C PRO A 52 12.17 3.37 -19.19
N PHE A 53 12.42 2.28 -18.46
CA PHE A 53 11.86 2.05 -17.14
C PHE A 53 12.97 1.75 -16.13
N LEU A 54 12.65 1.90 -14.84
CA LEU A 54 13.57 1.59 -13.75
C LEU A 54 13.61 0.08 -13.53
N THR A 55 14.79 -0.50 -13.65
CA THR A 55 15.07 -1.85 -13.15
C THR A 55 15.07 -1.87 -11.62
N LYS A 56 15.05 -3.07 -11.03
CA LYS A 56 15.05 -3.22 -9.57
C LYS A 56 16.21 -2.44 -8.93
N PRO A 57 15.93 -1.50 -8.00
CA PRO A 57 16.98 -0.77 -7.33
C PRO A 57 17.93 -1.70 -6.57
N ALA A 58 19.21 -1.32 -6.49
CA ALA A 58 20.19 -2.07 -5.73
C ALA A 58 19.80 -2.12 -4.24
N GLY A 59 19.87 -3.30 -3.62
CA GLY A 59 19.47 -3.50 -2.23
C GLY A 59 17.97 -3.58 -1.98
N PHE A 60 17.12 -3.41 -3.00
CA PHE A 60 15.68 -3.56 -2.87
C PHE A 60 15.33 -5.04 -2.58
N SER A 61 14.68 -5.31 -1.45
CA SER A 61 14.39 -6.68 -0.99
C SER A 61 13.17 -7.28 -1.67
N LEU A 62 12.11 -6.48 -1.85
CA LEU A 62 10.82 -6.94 -2.36
C LEU A 62 10.87 -7.23 -3.86
N ARG A 63 9.84 -7.90 -4.38
CA ARG A 63 9.59 -7.98 -5.83
C ARG A 63 9.59 -6.56 -6.42
N TRP A 64 10.07 -6.39 -7.65
CA TRP A 64 9.98 -5.10 -8.35
C TRP A 64 9.49 -5.37 -9.76
N LYS A 65 8.44 -4.69 -10.21
CA LYS A 65 7.79 -4.98 -11.50
C LYS A 65 8.76 -4.91 -12.67
N GLY A 66 9.70 -3.96 -12.63
CA GLY A 66 10.75 -3.84 -13.64
C GLY A 66 11.68 -5.06 -13.77
N SER A 67 11.70 -5.98 -12.80
CA SER A 67 12.53 -7.21 -12.87
C SER A 67 11.95 -8.26 -13.82
N GLU A 68 10.70 -8.11 -14.24
CA GLU A 68 10.02 -9.05 -15.13
C GLU A 68 10.33 -8.81 -16.61
N PHE A 69 10.99 -7.70 -16.91
CA PHE A 69 11.28 -7.25 -18.26
C PHE A 69 12.79 -7.29 -18.52
N LYS A 70 13.16 -7.35 -19.80
CA LYS A 70 14.57 -7.18 -20.18
C LYS A 70 14.97 -5.73 -19.95
N ALA A 71 16.21 -5.50 -19.55
CA ALA A 71 16.70 -4.14 -19.25
C ALA A 71 16.62 -3.20 -20.45
N GLU A 72 16.59 -3.75 -21.66
CA GLU A 72 16.50 -3.01 -22.92
C GLU A 72 15.06 -2.73 -23.36
N GLU A 73 14.05 -3.27 -22.68
CA GLU A 73 12.65 -3.10 -23.07
C GLU A 73 12.19 -1.64 -22.92
N MET A 74 11.35 -1.18 -23.84
CA MET A 74 10.81 0.17 -23.88
C MET A 74 9.29 0.12 -23.72
N PHE A 75 8.73 1.12 -23.06
CA PHE A 75 7.31 1.18 -22.75
C PHE A 75 6.63 2.39 -23.39
N ALA A 76 5.32 2.25 -23.56
CA ALA A 76 4.44 3.36 -23.88
C ALA A 76 4.20 4.22 -22.63
N ALA A 77 3.98 5.52 -22.82
CA ALA A 77 3.65 6.42 -21.70
C ALA A 77 2.36 6.00 -20.98
N SER A 78 1.41 5.39 -21.70
CA SER A 78 0.19 4.83 -21.14
C SER A 78 0.42 3.70 -20.12
N ASP A 79 1.58 3.05 -20.16
CA ASP A 79 1.85 1.84 -19.38
C ASP A 79 2.78 2.11 -18.18
N LEU A 80 3.38 3.29 -18.12
CA LEU A 80 4.32 3.71 -17.08
C LEU A 80 3.66 4.61 -16.02
N TYR A 81 4.23 4.61 -14.83
CA TYR A 81 4.03 5.65 -13.82
C TYR A 81 5.33 6.42 -13.59
N THR A 82 5.23 7.66 -13.10
CA THR A 82 6.39 8.45 -12.70
C THR A 82 6.89 8.00 -11.31
N THR A 83 8.09 8.44 -10.95
CA THR A 83 8.70 8.17 -9.64
C THR A 83 7.89 8.74 -8.47
N GLU A 84 7.03 9.73 -8.72
CA GLU A 84 6.10 10.30 -7.73
C GLU A 84 5.15 9.24 -7.14
N HIS A 85 4.73 8.27 -7.94
CA HIS A 85 3.81 7.20 -7.53
C HIS A 85 4.50 5.87 -7.31
N GLN A 86 5.84 5.85 -7.29
CA GLN A 86 6.64 4.63 -7.22
C GLN A 86 6.21 3.72 -6.06
N ASP A 87 6.18 4.24 -4.84
CA ASP A 87 5.98 3.40 -3.65
C ASP A 87 4.56 2.80 -3.58
N ILE A 88 3.60 3.33 -4.34
CA ILE A 88 2.22 2.82 -4.40
C ILE A 88 1.92 1.95 -5.63
N VAL A 89 2.88 1.75 -6.55
CA VAL A 89 2.67 0.91 -7.75
C VAL A 89 3.87 0.03 -8.16
N CYS A 90 5.05 0.17 -7.54
CA CYS A 90 6.30 -0.44 -8.03
C CYS A 90 6.34 -1.98 -8.01
N LEU A 91 5.46 -2.65 -7.26
CA LEU A 91 5.36 -4.11 -7.28
C LEU A 91 4.54 -4.59 -8.49
N LEU A 92 3.69 -3.73 -9.05
CA LEU A 92 2.67 -4.09 -10.04
C LEU A 92 2.83 -3.39 -11.40
N LYS A 93 3.40 -2.18 -11.44
CA LYS A 93 3.55 -1.37 -12.65
C LYS A 93 5.00 -0.89 -12.84
N PRO A 94 5.48 -0.77 -14.10
CA PRO A 94 6.80 -0.24 -14.38
C PRO A 94 6.85 1.28 -14.10
N ILE A 95 8.00 1.73 -13.63
CA ILE A 95 8.26 3.13 -13.29
C ILE A 95 9.17 3.73 -14.34
N LEU A 96 8.84 4.92 -14.85
CA LEU A 96 9.64 5.65 -15.84
C LEU A 96 11.05 5.95 -15.32
N ASN A 97 12.07 5.73 -16.15
CA ASN A 97 13.46 6.08 -15.84
C ASN A 97 13.85 7.45 -16.44
N GLU A 98 13.73 8.50 -15.64
CA GLU A 98 14.14 9.88 -16.00
C GLU A 98 15.63 10.16 -15.75
N ASN A 99 16.44 9.16 -15.39
CA ASN A 99 17.89 9.35 -15.24
C ASN A 99 18.54 9.74 -16.58
N SER A 100 19.80 10.19 -16.54
CA SER A 100 20.57 10.46 -17.75
C SER A 100 20.63 9.23 -18.67
N SER A 101 20.74 9.45 -19.97
CA SER A 101 20.86 8.39 -20.98
C SER A 101 22.07 7.49 -20.75
N SER A 102 23.16 8.00 -20.15
CA SER A 102 24.30 7.19 -19.71
C SER A 102 23.93 6.14 -18.66
N PHE A 103 22.84 6.36 -17.91
CA PHE A 103 22.25 5.43 -16.95
C PHE A 103 20.97 4.78 -17.50
N LYS A 104 20.90 4.63 -18.83
CA LYS A 104 19.77 4.02 -19.55
C LYS A 104 18.42 4.72 -19.32
N GLY A 105 18.40 5.99 -18.92
CA GLY A 105 17.16 6.76 -18.77
C GLY A 105 16.88 7.70 -19.96
N CYS A 106 15.70 8.32 -19.97
CA CYS A 106 15.32 9.27 -21.02
C CYS A 106 15.64 10.73 -20.67
N GLY A 107 16.37 10.98 -19.58
CA GLY A 107 16.63 12.31 -19.05
C GLY A 107 15.38 12.99 -18.46
N PRO A 108 15.55 14.22 -17.94
CA PRO A 108 14.47 14.95 -17.29
C PRO A 108 13.38 15.33 -18.28
N ILE A 109 12.12 15.23 -17.84
CA ILE A 109 10.94 15.58 -18.65
C ILE A 109 10.22 16.78 -18.05
N SER A 110 9.88 17.78 -18.87
CA SER A 110 9.13 18.96 -18.43
C SER A 110 7.69 18.58 -18.04
N LEU A 111 7.06 19.38 -17.17
CA LEU A 111 5.68 19.14 -16.74
C LEU A 111 4.69 19.13 -17.93
N ALA A 112 4.88 20.05 -18.89
CA ALA A 112 4.07 20.13 -20.10
C ALA A 112 4.17 18.86 -20.96
N VAL A 113 5.37 18.27 -21.08
CA VAL A 113 5.55 17.00 -21.79
C VAL A 113 4.94 15.84 -21.01
N LYS A 114 5.08 15.81 -19.67
CA LYS A 114 4.43 14.77 -18.84
C LYS A 114 2.90 14.82 -18.99
N GLU A 115 2.31 16.01 -18.99
CA GLU A 115 0.88 16.20 -19.22
C GLU A 115 0.47 15.73 -20.62
N TYR A 116 1.21 16.17 -21.66
CA TYR A 116 0.97 15.78 -23.04
C TYR A 116 1.05 14.26 -23.26
N LEU A 117 1.99 13.58 -22.61
CA LEU A 117 2.15 12.12 -22.68
C LEU A 117 1.18 11.35 -21.75
N GLY A 118 0.39 12.03 -20.92
CA GLY A 118 -0.51 11.38 -19.96
C GLY A 118 0.22 10.71 -18.79
N LEU A 119 1.46 11.13 -18.49
CA LEU A 119 2.28 10.59 -17.39
C LEU A 119 1.89 11.17 -16.02
N LEU A 120 1.10 12.25 -15.97
CA LEU A 120 0.57 12.85 -14.73
C LEU A 120 -0.68 12.12 -14.21
N LYS A 121 -1.00 10.94 -14.73
CA LYS A 121 -2.14 10.14 -14.28
C LYS A 121 -1.89 9.63 -12.86
N LYS A 122 -2.89 9.79 -11.99
CA LYS A 122 -2.87 9.18 -10.66
C LYS A 122 -3.23 7.69 -10.74
N PRO A 123 -2.65 6.82 -9.89
CA PRO A 123 -3.11 5.45 -9.74
C PRO A 123 -4.59 5.40 -9.34
N LEU A 124 -5.28 4.34 -9.75
CA LEU A 124 -6.62 4.06 -9.25
C LEU A 124 -6.53 3.46 -7.83
N PRO A 125 -7.47 3.72 -6.91
CA PRO A 125 -7.43 3.16 -5.56
C PRO A 125 -7.37 1.63 -5.54
N GLU A 126 -8.01 0.95 -6.48
CA GLU A 126 -7.96 -0.50 -6.67
C GLU A 126 -6.52 -0.99 -6.89
N LEU A 127 -5.75 -0.29 -7.72
CA LEU A 127 -4.34 -0.62 -7.97
C LEU A 127 -3.48 -0.46 -6.72
N VAL A 128 -3.77 0.56 -5.90
CA VAL A 128 -3.04 0.81 -4.64
C VAL A 128 -3.40 -0.24 -3.58
N ILE A 129 -4.64 -0.72 -3.57
CA ILE A 129 -5.05 -1.87 -2.75
C ILE A 129 -4.32 -3.13 -3.19
N ASP A 130 -4.23 -3.40 -4.49
CA ASP A 130 -3.50 -4.56 -5.01
C ASP A 130 -2.00 -4.49 -4.65
N GLN A 131 -1.39 -3.31 -4.71
CA GLN A 131 -0.01 -3.09 -4.27
C GLN A 131 0.14 -3.43 -2.77
N LEU A 132 -0.81 -2.98 -1.95
CA LEU A 132 -0.83 -3.26 -0.51
C LEU A 132 -1.01 -4.76 -0.23
N LYS A 133 -1.88 -5.45 -0.98
CA LYS A 133 -2.04 -6.91 -0.89
C LYS A 133 -0.76 -7.63 -1.33
N GLU A 134 -0.04 -7.14 -2.35
CA GLU A 134 1.20 -7.75 -2.82
C GLU A 134 2.35 -7.60 -1.82
N VAL A 135 2.48 -6.44 -1.17
CA VAL A 135 3.50 -6.26 -0.11
C VAL A 135 3.17 -7.09 1.13
N ALA A 136 1.88 -7.28 1.46
CA ALA A 136 1.44 -8.09 2.60
C ALA A 136 1.76 -9.59 2.46
N LYS A 137 1.95 -10.09 1.24
CA LYS A 137 2.41 -11.48 0.99
C LYS A 137 3.85 -11.73 1.43
N HIS A 138 4.65 -10.67 1.62
CA HIS A 138 6.04 -10.81 2.03
C HIS A 138 6.14 -10.88 3.55
N SER A 139 6.48 -12.06 4.08
CA SER A 139 6.65 -12.35 5.50
C SER A 139 8.10 -12.32 5.99
N ASP A 140 9.07 -12.21 5.07
CA ASP A 140 10.48 -12.42 5.36
C ASP A 140 11.17 -11.12 5.82
N GLY A 141 10.90 -10.77 7.08
CA GLY A 141 11.60 -9.70 7.81
C GLY A 141 11.19 -8.29 7.41
N ASN A 142 11.13 -7.41 8.41
CA ASN A 142 10.84 -6.00 8.18
C ASN A 142 11.94 -5.35 7.37
N THR A 143 11.60 -5.00 6.14
CA THR A 143 12.46 -4.16 5.32
C THR A 143 11.92 -2.74 5.34
N LEU A 144 12.83 -1.76 5.31
CA LEU A 144 12.49 -0.35 5.18
C LEU A 144 11.55 -0.09 3.99
N TYR A 145 11.71 -0.85 2.90
CA TYR A 145 10.86 -0.76 1.72
C TYR A 145 9.42 -1.18 1.98
N GLN A 146 9.21 -2.26 2.75
CA GLN A 146 7.86 -2.69 3.12
C GLN A 146 7.15 -1.60 3.93
N ASP A 147 7.85 -0.99 4.90
CA ASP A 147 7.26 0.09 5.69
C ASP A 147 6.92 1.33 4.84
N ASN A 148 7.84 1.73 3.95
CA ASN A 148 7.65 2.89 3.07
C ASN A 148 6.47 2.69 2.12
N ILE A 149 6.40 1.53 1.44
CA ILE A 149 5.31 1.17 0.52
C ILE A 149 3.98 1.18 1.27
N THR A 150 3.91 0.49 2.41
CA THR A 150 2.68 0.39 3.20
C THR A 150 2.21 1.75 3.69
N ASN A 151 3.12 2.58 4.20
CA ASN A 151 2.80 3.94 4.61
C ASN A 151 2.32 4.82 3.44
N ALA A 152 2.95 4.70 2.26
CA ALA A 152 2.52 5.42 1.07
C ALA A 152 1.13 4.98 0.58
N CYS A 153 0.86 3.67 0.60
CA CYS A 153 -0.45 3.10 0.27
C CYS A 153 -1.53 3.62 1.23
N TYR A 154 -1.29 3.59 2.55
CA TYR A 154 -2.25 4.11 3.53
C TYR A 154 -2.52 5.60 3.35
N LYS A 155 -1.48 6.40 3.10
CA LYS A 155 -1.63 7.83 2.83
C LYS A 155 -2.54 8.06 1.61
N PHE A 156 -2.26 7.38 0.51
CA PHE A 156 -3.05 7.51 -0.71
C PHE A 156 -4.51 7.09 -0.49
N LEU A 157 -4.74 5.94 0.14
CA LEU A 157 -6.09 5.41 0.38
C LEU A 157 -6.88 6.28 1.36
N ASN A 158 -6.24 6.80 2.41
CA ASN A 158 -6.86 7.74 3.34
C ASN A 158 -7.29 9.03 2.65
N GLU A 159 -6.47 9.57 1.73
CA GLU A 159 -6.88 10.72 0.91
C GLU A 159 -8.03 10.34 -0.05
N ALA A 160 -7.99 9.15 -0.66
CA ALA A 160 -8.99 8.70 -1.63
C ALA A 160 -10.39 8.50 -1.03
N ILE A 161 -10.49 7.94 0.18
CA ILE A 161 -11.80 7.73 0.84
C ILE A 161 -12.48 9.05 1.25
N LEU A 162 -11.71 10.14 1.39
CA LEU A 162 -12.24 11.46 1.73
C LEU A 162 -12.85 12.17 0.52
N LEU A 163 -12.63 11.67 -0.71
CA LEU A 163 -13.11 12.33 -1.93
C LEU A 163 -14.59 12.07 -2.18
N ASN A 164 -15.06 10.83 -2.01
CA ASN A 164 -16.45 10.46 -2.20
C ASN A 164 -16.80 9.10 -1.55
N GLU A 165 -18.09 8.92 -1.23
CA GLU A 165 -18.61 7.73 -0.54
C GLU A 165 -18.52 6.44 -1.37
N THR A 166 -18.60 6.51 -2.70
CA THR A 166 -18.48 5.33 -3.56
C THR A 166 -17.07 4.73 -3.48
N THR A 167 -16.04 5.57 -3.58
CA THR A 167 -14.64 5.17 -3.39
C THR A 167 -14.42 4.66 -1.97
N LYS A 168 -14.95 5.34 -0.94
CA LYS A 168 -14.88 4.88 0.46
C LYS A 168 -15.45 3.46 0.62
N THR A 169 -16.65 3.21 0.11
CA THR A 169 -17.32 1.91 0.20
C THR A 169 -16.50 0.80 -0.48
N MET A 170 -15.96 1.08 -1.68
CA MET A 170 -15.11 0.12 -2.40
C MET A 170 -13.83 -0.19 -1.63
N VAL A 171 -13.08 0.84 -1.20
CA VAL A 171 -11.83 0.67 -0.45
C VAL A 171 -12.06 -0.12 0.84
N VAL A 172 -13.10 0.22 1.59
CA VAL A 172 -13.45 -0.48 2.84
C VAL A 172 -13.79 -1.94 2.60
N THR A 173 -14.58 -2.24 1.56
CA THR A 173 -14.98 -3.62 1.23
C THR A 173 -13.77 -4.47 0.87
N GLU A 174 -12.89 -3.95 0.01
CA GLU A 174 -11.69 -4.65 -0.43
C GLU A 174 -10.68 -4.87 0.70
N LEU A 175 -10.44 -3.86 1.53
CA LEU A 175 -9.48 -3.97 2.65
C LEU A 175 -9.96 -4.92 3.75
N LYS A 176 -11.27 -5.02 3.99
CA LYS A 176 -11.84 -5.98 4.96
C LYS A 176 -11.67 -7.45 4.54
N SER A 177 -11.43 -7.72 3.25
CA SER A 177 -11.32 -9.09 2.74
C SER A 177 -10.00 -9.79 3.05
N THR A 178 -8.97 -9.04 3.47
CA THR A 178 -7.61 -9.56 3.66
C THR A 178 -6.88 -8.86 4.80
N PRO A 179 -5.94 -9.53 5.51
CA PRO A 179 -5.05 -8.87 6.46
C PRO A 179 -4.23 -7.78 5.77
N PHE A 180 -4.33 -6.55 6.24
CA PHE A 180 -3.69 -5.40 5.59
C PHE A 180 -3.08 -4.41 6.58
N ILE A 181 -3.38 -4.49 7.88
CA ILE A 181 -2.86 -3.57 8.88
C ILE A 181 -1.49 -4.05 9.33
N PHE A 182 -0.46 -3.26 9.05
CA PHE A 182 0.91 -3.62 9.39
C PHE A 182 1.22 -3.31 10.86
N VAL A 183 1.43 -4.34 11.67
CA VAL A 183 1.77 -4.24 13.10
C VAL A 183 2.91 -5.17 13.40
N ASP A 184 3.94 -4.69 14.10
CA ASP A 184 5.06 -5.50 14.59
C ASP A 184 5.61 -6.54 13.59
N SER A 185 5.77 -6.13 12.33
CA SER A 185 6.29 -6.95 11.22
C SER A 185 5.33 -7.86 10.49
N ILE A 186 4.05 -7.84 10.85
CA ILE A 186 3.03 -8.70 10.25
C ILE A 186 1.84 -7.88 9.79
N TYR A 187 1.07 -8.45 8.85
CA TYR A 187 -0.20 -7.89 8.42
C TYR A 187 -1.33 -8.63 9.13
N VAL A 188 -2.22 -7.87 9.79
CA VAL A 188 -3.33 -8.41 10.55
C VAL A 188 -4.67 -7.83 10.07
N ASP A 189 -5.74 -8.54 10.39
CA ASP A 189 -7.11 -8.15 10.11
C ASP A 189 -7.53 -6.94 10.95
N ALA A 190 -8.42 -6.10 10.42
CA ALA A 190 -8.94 -4.93 11.13
C ALA A 190 -9.59 -5.28 12.48
N GLU A 191 -10.25 -6.44 12.57
CA GLU A 191 -10.91 -6.91 13.79
C GLU A 191 -9.94 -7.20 14.94
N LYS A 192 -8.67 -7.48 14.64
CA LYS A 192 -7.62 -7.74 15.63
C LYS A 192 -6.91 -6.48 16.10
N VAL A 193 -7.28 -5.29 15.60
CA VAL A 193 -6.59 -4.04 15.91
C VAL A 193 -7.53 -3.05 16.57
N ALA A 194 -7.05 -2.39 17.62
CA ALA A 194 -7.71 -1.24 18.23
C ALA A 194 -6.77 -0.03 18.36
N PHE A 195 -7.32 1.17 18.32
CA PHE A 195 -6.55 2.41 18.55
C PHE A 195 -5.97 2.49 19.95
N GLN A 196 -6.61 1.88 20.94
CA GLN A 196 -6.13 1.80 22.30
C GLN A 196 -6.33 0.41 22.87
N LEU A 197 -5.26 -0.13 23.45
CA LEU A 197 -5.21 -1.37 24.18
C LEU A 197 -4.22 -1.17 25.33
N ASN A 198 -4.61 -1.50 26.57
CA ASN A 198 -3.81 -1.10 27.73
C ASN A 198 -2.72 -2.11 28.11
N PHE A 199 -2.68 -3.26 27.43
CA PHE A 199 -1.76 -4.37 27.71
C PHE A 199 -1.45 -5.17 26.45
N GLU A 200 -0.39 -5.96 26.47
CA GLU A 200 -0.03 -6.79 25.33
C GLU A 200 -0.89 -8.05 25.25
N ALA A 201 -1.56 -8.24 24.10
CA ALA A 201 -2.45 -9.37 23.82
C ALA A 201 -2.08 -10.14 22.54
N VAL A 202 -0.81 -10.03 22.13
CA VAL A 202 -0.23 -10.75 21.00
C VAL A 202 -0.29 -12.27 21.25
N PRO A 203 -0.58 -13.11 20.24
CA PRO A 203 -0.82 -12.77 18.83
C PRO A 203 -2.29 -12.53 18.46
N TYR A 204 -3.18 -12.39 19.45
CA TYR A 204 -4.63 -12.36 19.22
C TYR A 204 -5.16 -10.96 18.94
N LEU A 205 -4.74 -9.98 19.74
CA LEU A 205 -5.16 -8.58 19.61
C LEU A 205 -3.94 -7.66 19.64
N TYR A 206 -4.03 -6.57 18.88
CA TYR A 206 -2.95 -5.63 18.63
C TYR A 206 -3.40 -4.20 18.89
N GLN A 207 -2.48 -3.40 19.39
CA GLN A 207 -2.63 -1.96 19.40
C GLN A 207 -2.17 -1.38 18.06
N MET A 208 -2.95 -0.46 17.51
CA MET A 208 -2.56 0.31 16.32
C MET A 208 -1.21 1.02 16.55
N PRO A 209 -0.22 0.87 15.66
CA PRO A 209 1.05 1.59 15.76
C PRO A 209 0.86 3.11 15.80
N THR A 210 1.59 3.79 16.67
CA THR A 210 1.46 5.24 16.92
C THR A 210 1.59 6.09 15.64
N LYS A 211 2.45 5.68 14.71
CA LYS A 211 2.63 6.34 13.40
C LYS A 211 1.37 6.36 12.54
N TYR A 212 0.45 5.42 12.75
CA TYR A 212 -0.77 5.27 11.97
C TYR A 212 -1.99 5.91 12.67
N LYS A 213 -2.01 5.89 14.01
CA LYS A 213 -3.15 6.39 14.82
C LYS A 213 -3.64 7.78 14.43
N ASN A 214 -2.73 8.70 14.13
CA ASN A 214 -3.08 10.08 13.82
C ASN A 214 -3.11 10.38 12.32
N ASN A 215 -2.26 9.70 11.54
CA ASN A 215 -2.07 10.03 10.12
C ASN A 215 -3.16 9.45 9.23
N PHE A 216 -3.72 8.28 9.58
CA PHE A 216 -4.65 7.55 8.72
C PHE A 216 -5.91 7.09 9.48
N ARG A 217 -6.32 7.89 10.47
CA ARG A 217 -7.40 7.54 11.40
C ARG A 217 -8.70 7.21 10.68
N GLU A 218 -9.12 8.07 9.74
CA GLU A 218 -10.36 7.90 8.98
C GLU A 218 -10.37 6.57 8.22
N LEU A 219 -9.25 6.19 7.59
CA LEU A 219 -9.12 4.91 6.89
C LEU A 219 -9.36 3.73 7.82
N PHE A 220 -8.71 3.74 8.99
CA PHE A 220 -8.80 2.65 9.94
C PHE A 220 -10.16 2.58 10.63
N GLU A 221 -10.76 3.71 11.01
CA GLU A 221 -12.13 3.74 11.53
C GLU A 221 -13.13 3.24 10.48
N SER A 222 -12.95 3.61 9.21
CA SER A 222 -13.84 3.19 8.11
C SER A 222 -13.79 1.68 7.85
N VAL A 223 -12.64 1.03 8.02
CA VAL A 223 -12.54 -0.44 7.92
C VAL A 223 -12.96 -1.17 9.19
N GLY A 224 -13.38 -0.45 10.24
CA GLY A 224 -13.88 -1.04 11.48
C GLY A 224 -12.83 -1.33 12.55
N VAL A 225 -11.64 -0.71 12.47
CA VAL A 225 -10.69 -0.70 13.61
C VAL A 225 -11.38 -0.04 14.80
N LYS A 226 -11.41 -0.75 15.92
CA LYS A 226 -12.13 -0.32 17.12
C LYS A 226 -11.34 0.76 17.85
N GLN A 227 -12.02 1.67 18.54
CA GLN A 227 -11.35 2.62 19.43
C GLN A 227 -10.70 1.87 20.61
N ILE A 228 -11.45 0.97 21.24
CA ILE A 228 -11.02 0.06 22.32
C ILE A 228 -11.78 -1.27 22.08
N PHE A 229 -11.17 -2.40 22.44
CA PHE A 229 -11.84 -3.70 22.41
C PHE A 229 -12.97 -3.82 23.44
N THR A 230 -13.95 -4.66 23.16
CA THR A 230 -15.07 -4.94 24.07
C THR A 230 -14.82 -6.19 24.92
N VAL A 231 -15.73 -6.46 25.87
CA VAL A 231 -15.68 -7.69 26.68
C VAL A 231 -15.82 -8.94 25.79
N GLU A 232 -16.64 -8.87 24.76
CA GLU A 232 -16.85 -9.95 23.79
C GLU A 232 -15.56 -10.26 23.01
N ASP A 233 -14.83 -9.22 22.58
CA ASP A 233 -13.54 -9.40 21.91
C ASP A 233 -12.55 -10.16 22.79
N PHE A 234 -12.45 -9.75 24.06
CA PHE A 234 -11.61 -10.43 25.04
C PHE A 234 -12.07 -11.85 25.34
N ALA A 235 -13.38 -12.09 25.42
CA ALA A 235 -13.94 -13.43 25.61
C ALA A 235 -13.62 -14.35 24.42
N SER A 236 -13.71 -13.85 23.18
CA SER A 236 -13.34 -14.59 21.97
C SER A 236 -11.85 -14.99 21.96
N VAL A 237 -10.96 -14.17 22.53
CA VAL A 237 -9.55 -14.55 22.72
C VAL A 237 -9.42 -15.73 23.68
N LEU A 238 -10.11 -15.71 24.82
CA LEU A 238 -10.08 -16.81 25.79
C LEU A 238 -10.63 -18.10 25.18
N GLU A 239 -11.70 -18.00 24.40
CA GLU A 239 -12.25 -19.13 23.65
C GLU A 239 -11.26 -19.67 22.61
N ALA A 240 -10.59 -18.79 21.86
CA ALA A 240 -9.56 -19.18 20.90
C ALA A 240 -8.38 -19.92 21.56
N ILE A 241 -7.92 -19.44 22.73
CA ILE A 241 -6.86 -20.10 23.52
C ILE A 241 -7.33 -21.49 24.00
N LYS A 242 -8.55 -21.60 24.51
CA LYS A 242 -9.15 -22.87 24.93
C LYS A 242 -9.21 -23.88 23.79
N ASN A 243 -9.67 -23.43 22.62
CA ASN A 243 -9.82 -24.26 21.44
C ASN A 243 -8.46 -24.71 20.88
N ALA A 244 -7.47 -23.81 20.82
CA ALA A 244 -6.11 -24.14 20.39
C ALA A 244 -5.46 -25.21 21.29
N ASN A 245 -5.75 -25.17 22.59
CA ASN A 245 -5.18 -26.09 23.56
C ASN A 245 -5.90 -27.46 23.63
N ASN A 246 -7.04 -27.69 22.96
CA ASN A 246 -7.71 -29.00 22.84
C ASN A 246 -7.79 -29.81 24.17
N CYS A 247 -8.16 -29.15 25.28
CA CYS A 247 -8.19 -29.75 26.63
C CYS A 247 -6.84 -30.25 27.19
N ARG A 248 -5.71 -29.83 26.60
CA ARG A 248 -4.35 -30.02 27.14
C ARG A 248 -4.03 -28.94 28.17
N LYS A 249 -2.93 -29.13 28.90
CA LYS A 249 -2.40 -28.10 29.80
C LYS A 249 -2.06 -26.85 28.99
N ILE A 250 -2.63 -25.73 29.41
CA ILE A 250 -2.32 -24.39 28.88
C ILE A 250 -0.83 -24.10 29.05
N SER A 251 -0.22 -23.45 28.06
CA SER A 251 1.17 -22.98 28.19
C SER A 251 1.25 -21.87 29.22
N GLU A 252 2.43 -21.65 29.82
CA GLU A 252 2.61 -20.54 30.77
C GLU A 252 2.32 -19.19 30.11
N ASN A 253 2.73 -19.01 28.84
CA ASN A 253 2.47 -17.79 28.09
C ASN A 253 0.97 -17.54 27.88
N ASP A 254 0.22 -18.58 27.49
CA ASP A 254 -1.23 -18.48 27.32
C ASP A 254 -1.94 -18.25 28.65
N PHE A 255 -1.46 -18.86 29.74
CA PHE A 255 -2.01 -18.64 31.08
C PHE A 255 -1.82 -17.19 31.53
N GLN A 256 -0.62 -16.63 31.35
CA GLN A 256 -0.35 -15.22 31.66
C GLN A 256 -1.16 -14.28 30.77
N LEU A 257 -1.37 -14.61 29.51
CA LEU A 257 -2.25 -13.87 28.61
C LEU A 257 -3.71 -13.90 29.09
N CYS A 258 -4.26 -15.08 29.38
CA CYS A 258 -5.61 -15.22 29.94
C CYS A 258 -5.80 -14.38 31.20
N ARG A 259 -4.81 -14.39 32.09
CA ARG A 259 -4.83 -13.58 33.32
C ARG A 259 -4.94 -12.09 33.00
N ARG A 260 -4.10 -11.57 32.10
CA ARG A 260 -4.14 -10.16 31.65
C ARG A 260 -5.46 -9.80 30.99
N ILE A 261 -5.96 -10.65 30.10
CA ILE A 261 -7.26 -10.47 29.43
C ILE A 261 -8.39 -10.33 30.46
N ILE A 262 -8.40 -11.18 31.49
CA ILE A 262 -9.41 -11.11 32.55
C ILE A 262 -9.23 -9.87 33.43
N SER A 263 -8.01 -9.62 33.93
CA SER A 263 -7.78 -8.57 34.94
C SER A 263 -7.73 -7.15 34.37
N GLU A 264 -7.10 -6.97 33.21
CA GLU A 264 -6.86 -5.66 32.59
C GLU A 264 -7.86 -5.36 31.47
N GLY A 265 -8.33 -6.39 30.76
CA GLY A 265 -9.36 -6.27 29.72
C GLY A 265 -10.76 -6.26 30.30
N ILE A 266 -11.29 -7.45 30.61
CA ILE A 266 -12.69 -7.65 31.03
C ILE A 266 -12.99 -6.87 32.31
N TRP A 267 -12.22 -7.11 33.38
CA TRP A 267 -12.45 -6.44 34.66
C TRP A 267 -12.17 -4.94 34.58
N GLY A 268 -11.16 -4.52 33.81
CA GLY A 268 -10.86 -3.11 33.58
C GLY A 268 -12.05 -2.34 33.00
N LEU A 269 -12.75 -2.94 32.01
CA LEU A 269 -13.93 -2.34 31.39
C LEU A 269 -15.16 -2.35 32.29
N ILE A 270 -15.30 -3.38 33.13
CA ILE A 270 -16.50 -3.60 33.96
C ILE A 270 -16.45 -2.80 35.27
N ARG A 271 -15.27 -2.67 35.88
CA ARG A 271 -15.09 -1.95 37.17
C ARG A 271 -15.63 -0.52 37.13
N GLU A 272 -15.63 0.12 35.96
CA GLU A 272 -16.08 1.49 35.78
C GLU A 272 -17.59 1.61 35.46
N LYS A 273 -18.33 0.49 35.42
CA LYS A 273 -19.76 0.43 35.08
C LYS A 273 -20.62 0.12 36.32
N SER A 274 -21.90 0.49 36.26
CA SER A 274 -22.85 0.17 37.33
C SER A 274 -23.20 -1.31 37.33
N GLN A 275 -23.57 -1.83 38.51
CA GLN A 275 -23.98 -3.23 38.68
C GLN A 275 -25.16 -3.60 37.75
N ASP A 276 -26.18 -2.74 37.65
CA ASP A 276 -27.33 -2.95 36.74
C ASP A 276 -26.90 -3.08 35.26
N PHE A 277 -25.89 -2.32 34.84
CA PHE A 277 -25.37 -2.40 33.47
C PHE A 277 -24.68 -3.75 33.25
N CYS A 278 -23.91 -4.22 34.23
CA CYS A 278 -23.19 -5.48 34.14
C CYS A 278 -24.13 -6.69 34.19
N GLU A 279 -25.14 -6.67 35.07
CA GLU A 279 -26.16 -7.73 35.12
C GLU A 279 -26.94 -7.80 33.79
N LYS A 280 -27.30 -6.66 33.22
CA LYS A 280 -28.06 -6.59 31.96
C LYS A 280 -27.26 -7.05 30.73
N ASN A 281 -25.97 -6.73 30.65
CA ASN A 281 -25.16 -6.99 29.44
C ASN A 281 -24.24 -8.22 29.58
N TYR A 282 -23.84 -8.58 30.80
CA TYR A 282 -22.82 -9.60 31.07
C TYR A 282 -23.25 -10.62 32.13
N GLY A 283 -24.53 -10.68 32.52
CA GLY A 283 -25.02 -11.52 33.64
C GLY A 283 -24.83 -13.04 33.49
N GLN A 284 -24.37 -13.52 32.32
CA GLN A 284 -23.96 -14.92 32.13
C GLN A 284 -22.48 -15.17 32.43
N ILE A 285 -21.68 -14.12 32.60
CA ILE A 285 -20.26 -14.18 32.91
C ILE A 285 -20.12 -14.03 34.43
N LEU A 286 -19.74 -15.12 35.12
CA LEU A 286 -19.38 -15.05 36.53
C LEU A 286 -18.05 -14.30 36.66
N LEU A 287 -18.13 -13.03 37.05
CA LEU A 287 -16.98 -12.19 37.31
C LEU A 287 -16.52 -12.37 38.77
N PRO A 288 -15.22 -12.24 39.07
CA PRO A 288 -14.69 -12.33 40.43
C PRO A 288 -15.29 -11.32 41.41
#